data_AF-A0A5K1GFT2-F1
#
_entry.id   AF-A0A5K1GFT2-F1
#
_cell.length_a   1.000
_cell.length_b   1.000
_cell.length_c   1.000
_cell.angle_alpha   90.00
_cell.angle_beta   90.00
_cell.angle_gamma   90.00
#
_symmetry.space_group_name_H-M   'P 1'
#
loop_
_entity.id
_entity.type
_entity.pdbx_description
1 polymer ?
#
loop_
_entity_poly.entity_id
_entity_poly.type
_entity_poly.pdbx_seq_one_letter_code
_entity_poly.pdbx_strand_id
1 'polypeptide(L)'
;AIEVEEILRRLSHIPSLVYSVVVSYFDFLNRVRMEEENLRGRGLWDVPHPWLNMFVPPSSITRFKDLLLQSISPESFEGPVLIYPLRID
;
A
#
# COMPACT_ATOMS: atom_id res chain seq x y z
N ALA A 1 15.33 21.35 8.09
CA ALA A 1 14.50 20.21 7.65
C ALA A 1 13.86 20.60 6.33
N ILE A 2 13.78 19.70 5.36
CA ILE A 2 13.00 19.95 4.14
C ILE A 2 11.52 19.90 4.55
N GLU A 3 10.76 20.95 4.26
CA GLU A 3 9.32 20.97 4.52
C GLU A 3 8.59 19.98 3.60
N VAL A 4 7.49 19.38 4.07
CA VAL A 4 6.74 18.37 3.32
C VAL A 4 6.29 18.92 1.97
N GLU A 5 5.90 20.20 1.93
CA GLU A 5 5.49 20.94 0.75
C GLU A 5 6.59 20.99 -0.33
N GLU A 6 7.86 21.09 0.07
CA GLU A 6 8.98 21.11 -0.87
C GLU A 6 9.19 19.73 -1.51
N ILE A 7 9.01 18.65 -0.75
CA ILE A 7 9.08 17.29 -1.27
C ILE A 7 7.93 17.04 -2.25
N LEU A 8 6.71 17.40 -1.86
CA LEU A 8 5.52 17.20 -2.69
C LEU A 8 5.63 17.90 -4.05
N ARG A 9 6.23 19.09 -4.10
CA ARG A 9 6.47 19.83 -5.37
C ARG A 9 7.36 19.08 -6.36
N ARG A 10 8.19 18.13 -5.90
CA ARG A 10 9.08 17.33 -6.75
C ARG A 10 8.44 16.03 -7.26
N LEU A 11 7.22 15.72 -6.82
CA LEU A 11 6.50 14.50 -7.19
C LEU A 11 5.45 14.77 -8.29
N SER A 12 5.26 13.80 -9.18
CA SER A 12 4.25 13.86 -10.26
C SER A 12 2.90 13.26 -9.85
N HIS A 13 2.36 13.68 -8.70
CA HIS A 13 1.05 13.23 -8.20
C HIS A 13 -0.08 14.16 -8.68
N ILE A 14 -1.33 13.72 -8.53
CA ILE A 14 -2.51 14.57 -8.80
C ILE A 14 -2.71 15.50 -7.58
N PRO A 15 -2.56 16.82 -7.71
CA PRO A 15 -2.53 17.72 -6.54
C PRO A 15 -3.81 17.72 -5.70
N SER A 16 -4.97 17.47 -6.33
CA SER A 16 -6.27 17.42 -5.64
C SER A 16 -6.48 16.16 -4.79
N LEU A 17 -5.56 15.18 -4.86
CA LEU A 17 -5.64 13.90 -4.14
C LEU A 17 -4.59 13.78 -3.02
N VAL A 18 -4.16 14.91 -2.47
CA VAL A 18 -3.27 14.96 -1.31
C VAL A 18 -4.08 14.96 -0.03
N TYR A 19 -3.80 14.01 0.86
CA TYR A 19 -4.41 13.90 2.18
C TYR A 19 -3.31 13.87 3.24
N SER A 20 -3.56 14.52 4.38
CA SER A 20 -2.64 14.51 5.51
C SER A 20 -3.42 14.42 6.83
N VAL A 21 -2.77 13.80 7.81
CA VAL A 21 -3.25 13.72 9.19
C VAL A 21 -2.02 13.78 10.10
N VAL A 22 -2.17 14.42 11.25
CA VAL A 22 -1.14 14.44 12.29
C VAL A 22 -1.55 13.46 13.38
N VAL A 23 -0.70 12.47 13.62
CA VAL A 23 -0.91 11.42 14.63
C VAL A 23 0.37 11.24 15.45
N SER A 24 0.27 10.56 16.59
CA SER A 24 1.47 10.21 17.34
C SER A 24 2.30 9.18 16.57
N TYR A 25 3.60 9.11 16.89
CA TYR A 25 4.49 8.10 16.32
C TYR A 25 3.96 6.68 16.55
N PHE A 26 3.43 6.40 17.74
CA PHE A 26 2.89 5.09 18.08
C PHE A 26 1.62 4.77 17.27
N ASP A 27 0.71 5.72 17.13
CA ASP A 27 -0.53 5.51 16.35
C ASP A 27 -0.21 5.19 14.89
N PHE A 28 0.82 5.85 14.31
CA PHE A 28 1.26 5.52 12.96
C PHE A 28 1.83 4.10 12.84
N LEU A 29 2.68 3.68 13.78
CA LEU A 29 3.25 2.33 13.80
C LEU A 29 2.17 1.26 14.01
N ASN A 30 1.16 1.54 14.85
CA ASN A 30 0.09 0.62 15.20
C ASN A 30 -1.16 0.74 14.30
N ARG A 31 -1.07 1.48 13.18
CA ARG A 31 -2.24 1.82 12.34
C ARG A 31 -3.06 0.64 11.83
N VAL A 32 -2.44 -0.54 11.66
CA VAL A 32 -3.13 -1.75 11.14
C VAL A 32 -4.03 -2.41 12.21
N ARG A 33 -3.85 -2.07 13.49
CA ARG A 33 -4.61 -2.65 14.59
C ARG A 33 -6.12 -2.40 14.48
N MET A 34 -6.51 -1.21 14.02
CA MET A 34 -7.91 -0.85 13.84
C MET A 34 -8.58 -1.73 12.78
N GLU A 35 -7.88 -2.03 11.69
CA GLU A 35 -8.36 -2.92 10.63
C GLU A 35 -8.46 -4.37 11.12
N GLU A 36 -7.49 -4.85 11.91
CA GLU A 36 -7.58 -6.16 12.56
C GLU A 36 -8.85 -6.28 13.41
N GLU A 37 -9.10 -5.31 14.29
CA GLU A 37 -10.27 -5.33 15.18
C GLU A 37 -11.59 -5.26 14.38
N ASN A 38 -11.64 -4.46 13.31
CA ASN A 38 -12.79 -4.42 12.40
C ASN A 38 -13.06 -5.78 11.76
N LEU A 39 -12.03 -6.41 11.20
CA LEU A 39 -12.14 -7.71 10.54
C LEU A 39 -12.51 -8.81 11.53
N ARG A 40 -11.98 -8.79 12.76
CA ARG A 40 -12.39 -9.70 13.84
C ARG A 40 -13.86 -9.54 14.20
N GLY A 41 -14.33 -8.30 14.34
CA GLY A 41 -15.74 -8.01 14.62
C GLY A 41 -16.70 -8.50 13.53
N ARG A 42 -16.20 -8.64 12.28
CA ARG A 42 -16.94 -9.18 11.13
C ARG A 42 -16.74 -10.68 10.90
N GLY A 43 -15.89 -11.35 11.68
CA GLY A 43 -15.51 -12.75 11.47
C GLY A 43 -14.66 -12.99 10.21
N LEU A 44 -14.04 -11.94 9.65
CA LEU A 44 -13.21 -12.00 8.44
C LEU A 44 -11.72 -12.05 8.75
N TRP A 45 -11.33 -12.11 10.02
CA TRP A 45 -9.93 -12.21 10.41
C TRP A 45 -9.43 -13.66 10.41
N ASP A 46 -10.20 -14.61 10.95
CA ASP A 46 -9.75 -16.00 11.08
C ASP A 46 -10.18 -16.84 9.85
N VAL A 47 -9.89 -16.32 8.65
CA VAL A 47 -10.18 -16.95 7.35
C VAL A 47 -8.89 -17.29 6.60
N PRO A 48 -8.92 -18.13 5.54
CA PRO A 48 -7.74 -18.36 4.71
C PRO A 48 -7.26 -17.07 4.03
N HIS A 49 -5.96 -16.78 4.16
CA HIS A 49 -5.31 -15.62 3.54
C HIS A 49 -4.32 -16.07 2.47
N PRO A 50 -4.73 -16.17 1.18
CA PRO A 50 -3.85 -16.61 0.10
C PRO A 50 -2.90 -15.48 -0.35
N TRP A 51 -2.08 -14.96 0.57
CA TRP A 51 -1.15 -13.88 0.28
C TRP A 51 -0.01 -14.35 -0.63
N LEU A 52 0.37 -13.48 -1.57
CA LEU A 52 1.56 -13.64 -2.38
C LEU A 52 2.55 -12.51 -2.06
N ASN A 53 3.69 -12.87 -1.48
CA ASN A 53 4.78 -11.93 -1.17
C ASN A 53 5.98 -12.28 -2.05
N MET A 54 6.53 -11.30 -2.76
CA MET A 54 7.65 -11.53 -3.69
C MET A 54 8.52 -10.30 -3.87
N PHE A 55 9.79 -10.54 -4.20
CA PHE A 55 10.68 -9.50 -4.72
C PHE A 55 10.66 -9.52 -6.25
N VAL A 56 10.54 -8.34 -6.85
CA VAL A 56 10.57 -8.16 -8.31
C VAL A 56 11.79 -7.33 -8.67
N PRO A 57 12.68 -7.80 -9.57
CA PRO A 57 13.81 -7.00 -10.02
C PRO A 57 13.34 -5.68 -10.68
N PRO A 58 14.07 -4.56 -10.48
CA PRO A 58 13.71 -3.28 -11.08
C PRO A 58 13.55 -3.35 -12.60
N SER A 59 14.38 -4.15 -13.27
CA SER A 59 14.30 -4.38 -14.73
C SER A 59 13.00 -5.02 -15.20
N SER A 60 12.25 -5.67 -14.30
CA SER A 60 11.03 -6.43 -14.61
C SER A 60 9.75 -5.78 -14.08
N ILE A 61 9.84 -4.68 -13.31
CA ILE A 61 8.68 -4.13 -12.59
C ILE A 61 7.57 -3.65 -13.52
N THR A 62 7.91 -3.06 -14.67
CA THR A 62 6.92 -2.59 -15.66
C THR A 62 6.13 -3.77 -16.23
N ARG A 63 6.83 -4.83 -16.67
CA ARG A 63 6.20 -6.05 -17.20
C ARG A 63 5.34 -6.74 -16.14
N PHE A 64 5.83 -6.80 -14.90
CA PHE A 64 5.09 -7.37 -13.79
C PHE A 64 3.79 -6.61 -13.52
N LYS A 65 3.85 -5.27 -13.43
CA LYS A 65 2.69 -4.41 -13.23
C LYS A 65 1.65 -4.58 -14.35
N ASP A 66 2.07 -4.65 -15.61
CA ASP A 66 1.14 -4.84 -16.72
C ASP A 66 0.45 -6.21 -16.68
N LEU A 67 1.17 -7.29 -16.37
CA LEU A 67 0.59 -8.62 -16.18
C LEU A 67 -0.36 -8.69 -14.98
N LEU A 68 0.01 -8.03 -13.88
CA LEU A 68 -0.80 -7.95 -12.67
C LEU A 68 -2.16 -7.30 -12.96
N LEU A 69 -2.15 -6.14 -13.63
CA LEU A 69 -3.37 -5.41 -13.99
C LEU A 69 -4.24 -6.15 -15.01
N GLN A 70 -3.65 -6.97 -15.88
CA GLN A 70 -4.40 -7.81 -16.82
C GLN A 70 -5.02 -9.05 -16.13
N SER A 71 -4.43 -9.53 -15.04
CA SER A 71 -4.83 -10.77 -14.39
C SER A 71 -5.80 -10.57 -13.24
N ILE A 72 -5.76 -9.42 -12.56
CA ILE A 72 -6.67 -9.11 -11.44
C ILE A 72 -8.01 -8.63 -12.01
N SER A 73 -9.09 -9.29 -11.60
CA SER A 73 -10.45 -8.84 -11.93
C SER A 73 -10.74 -7.48 -11.28
N PRO A 74 -11.29 -6.51 -12.03
CA PRO A 74 -11.71 -5.23 -11.47
C PRO A 74 -12.93 -5.34 -10.54
N GLU A 75 -13.62 -6.49 -10.50
CA GLU A 75 -14.92 -6.64 -9.84
C GLU A 75 -14.85 -7.26 -8.43
N SER A 76 -13.77 -7.97 -8.06
CA SER A 76 -13.66 -8.55 -6.72
C SER A 76 -12.22 -8.89 -6.32
N PHE A 77 -11.60 -8.00 -5.56
CA PHE A 77 -10.39 -8.29 -4.79
C PHE A 77 -10.58 -7.78 -3.36
N GLU A 78 -10.46 -8.69 -2.38
CA GLU A 78 -10.51 -8.33 -0.96
C GLU A 78 -9.08 -8.23 -0.41
N GLY A 79 -8.68 -7.03 -0.01
CA GLY A 79 -7.39 -6.74 0.58
C GLY A 79 -6.58 -5.69 -0.18
N PRO A 80 -5.40 -5.31 0.34
CA PRO A 80 -4.51 -4.37 -0.32
C PRO A 80 -3.54 -5.05 -1.29
N VAL A 81 -3.15 -4.34 -2.35
CA VAL A 81 -1.96 -4.67 -3.17
C VAL A 81 -0.85 -3.68 -2.81
N LEU A 82 0.25 -4.18 -2.25
CA LEU A 82 1.39 -3.34 -1.84
C LEU A 82 2.52 -3.42 -2.87
N ILE A 83 2.92 -2.26 -3.41
CA ILE A 83 4.03 -2.15 -4.35
C ILE A 83 4.90 -0.96 -3.94
N TYR A 84 6.15 -1.21 -3.59
CA TYR A 84 7.12 -0.17 -3.26
C TYR A 84 8.55 -0.67 -3.56
N PRO A 85 9.47 0.21 -3.97
CA PRO A 85 10.86 -0.16 -4.20
C PRO A 85 11.60 -0.36 -2.88
N LEU A 86 12.58 -1.26 -2.89
CA LEU A 86 13.59 -1.37 -1.85
C LEU A 86 14.95 -0.96 -2.43
N ARG A 87 15.75 -0.28 -1.61
CA ARG A 87 17.17 -0.06 -1.89
C ARG A 87 17.95 -1.33 -1.57
N ILE A 88 18.83 -1.74 -2.48
CA ILE A 88 19.66 -2.95 -2.34
C ILE A 88 21.13 -2.57 -2.05
N ASP A 89 21.42 -1.26 -1.97
CA ASP A 89 22.74 -0.71 -1.64
C ASP A 89 22.92 -0.44 -0.15
#